data_AF-A0A933R8G1-F1
#
_entry.id   AF-A0A933R8G1-F1
#
_cell.length_a   1.000
_cell.length_b   1.000
_cell.length_c   1.000
_cell.angle_alpha   90.00
_cell.angle_beta   90.00
_cell.angle_gamma   90.00
#
_symmetry.space_group_name_H-M   'P 1'
#
loop_
_entity.id
_entity.type
_entity.pdbx_description
1 polymer ?
#
loop_
_entity_poly.entity_id
_entity_poly.type
_entity_poly.pdbx_seq_one_letter_code
_entity_poly.pdbx_strand_id
1 'polypeptide(L)'
;PDIVWLTTDGQEMQPEDWDTGFGRVIAVFLNGQGIAGRDARGQRVEDDHFMLYFNAHDDVVECVLPNAEFSAGWRVVIDTSGQHESDVVLDAAQAMKLSAKSLVVLRASTAQPIEADHSVAASVAAQTSAD
;
A
#
# COMPACT_ATOMS: atom_id res chain seq x y z
N PRO A 1 1.12 -0.58 -16.32
CA PRO A 1 2.54 -0.22 -16.10
C PRO A 1 3.13 -1.17 -15.04
N ASP A 2 4.44 -1.43 -15.09
CA ASP A 2 5.17 -2.18 -14.06
C ASP A 2 5.57 -1.27 -12.88
N ILE A 3 5.92 -0.01 -13.17
CA ILE A 3 6.25 1.03 -12.18
C ILE A 3 5.47 2.31 -12.52
N VAL A 4 5.02 3.02 -11.49
CA VAL A 4 4.49 4.39 -11.61
C VAL A 4 5.17 5.28 -10.58
N TRP A 5 5.64 6.45 -11.02
CA TRP A 5 6.22 7.46 -10.14
C TRP A 5 5.15 8.47 -9.78
N LEU A 6 5.05 8.80 -8.49
CA LEU A 6 3.99 9.65 -7.96
C LEU A 6 4.57 10.88 -7.26
N THR A 7 3.86 12.00 -7.40
CA THR A 7 4.09 13.21 -6.60
C THR A 7 3.67 12.96 -5.15
N THR A 8 3.99 13.89 -4.26
CA THR A 8 3.53 13.85 -2.86
C THR A 8 2.00 13.93 -2.75
N ASP A 9 1.30 14.42 -3.78
CA ASP A 9 -0.16 14.49 -3.83
C ASP A 9 -0.81 13.21 -4.38
N GLY A 10 -0.02 12.16 -4.58
CA GLY A 10 -0.50 10.84 -5.03
C GLY A 10 -0.88 10.80 -6.51
N GLN A 11 -0.43 11.76 -7.32
CA GLN A 11 -0.68 11.83 -8.77
C GLN A 11 0.53 11.30 -9.55
N GLU A 12 0.30 10.72 -10.73
CA GLU A 12 1.38 10.31 -11.63
C GLU A 12 2.22 11.51 -12.08
N MET A 13 3.52 11.43 -11.83
CA MET A 13 4.46 12.49 -12.19
C MET A 13 4.48 12.68 -13.71
N GLN A 14 4.29 13.93 -14.13
CA GLN A 14 4.52 14.34 -15.50
C GLN A 14 6.01 14.67 -15.71
N PRO A 15 6.50 14.72 -16.96
CA PRO A 15 7.90 15.05 -17.25
C PRO A 15 8.40 16.31 -16.55
N GLU A 16 7.56 17.33 -16.42
CA GLU A 16 7.91 18.61 -15.81
C GLU A 16 8.11 18.52 -14.29
N ASP A 17 7.44 17.57 -13.62
CA ASP A 17 7.56 17.39 -12.16
C ASP A 17 8.97 16.92 -11.77
N TRP A 18 9.66 16.21 -12.66
CA TRP A 18 11.03 15.75 -12.47
C TRP A 18 12.05 16.89 -12.39
N ASP A 19 11.80 17.99 -13.09
CA ASP A 19 12.70 19.14 -13.17
C ASP A 19 12.48 20.13 -12.02
N THR A 20 11.41 19.96 -11.24
CA THR A 20 11.20 20.77 -10.04
C THR A 20 12.17 20.32 -8.93
N GLY A 21 13.13 21.19 -8.59
CA GLY A 21 14.24 20.94 -7.63
C GLY A 21 13.86 20.65 -6.17
N PHE A 22 12.63 20.22 -5.91
CA PHE A 22 12.09 19.79 -4.61
C PHE A 22 12.02 18.26 -4.46
N GLY A 23 12.61 17.51 -5.40
CA GLY A 23 12.68 16.03 -5.45
C GLY A 23 13.41 15.33 -4.30
N ARG A 24 13.36 15.87 -3.10
CA ARG A 24 13.75 15.19 -1.87
C ARG A 24 12.67 14.23 -1.39
N VAL A 25 11.43 14.35 -1.86
CA VAL A 25 10.38 13.40 -1.57
C VAL A 25 9.85 12.81 -2.86
N ILE A 26 9.82 11.48 -2.93
CA ILE A 26 9.32 10.75 -4.09
C ILE A 26 8.54 9.52 -3.64
N ALA A 27 7.50 9.20 -4.39
CA ALA A 27 6.68 8.02 -4.19
C ALA A 27 6.76 7.11 -5.43
N VAL A 28 6.78 5.80 -5.20
CA VAL A 28 6.88 4.78 -6.25
C VAL A 28 5.86 3.70 -6.01
N PHE A 29 4.99 3.49 -6.98
CA PHE A 29 4.13 2.33 -7.04
C PHE A 29 4.83 1.21 -7.84
N LEU A 30 4.87 0.02 -7.25
CA LEU A 30 5.35 -1.20 -7.89
C LEU A 30 4.17 -2.13 -8.14
N ASN A 31 3.89 -2.40 -9.41
CA ASN A 31 2.83 -3.30 -9.81
C ASN A 31 3.29 -4.74 -9.71
N GLY A 32 2.90 -5.46 -8.65
CA GLY A 32 3.16 -6.90 -8.53
C GLY A 32 2.57 -7.76 -9.65
N GLN A 33 1.52 -7.29 -10.34
CA GLN A 33 1.00 -7.91 -11.56
C GLN A 33 1.66 -7.35 -12.83
N GLY A 34 2.74 -6.56 -12.73
CA GLY A 34 3.48 -5.98 -13.85
C GLY A 34 4.84 -6.64 -14.09
N ILE A 35 5.21 -7.65 -13.31
CA ILE A 35 6.52 -8.30 -13.38
C ILE A 35 6.67 -9.03 -14.72
N ALA A 36 7.72 -8.68 -15.48
CA ALA A 36 8.00 -9.26 -16.79
C ALA A 36 8.68 -10.65 -16.71
N GLY A 37 9.22 -11.00 -15.54
CA GLY A 37 9.96 -12.23 -15.29
C GLY A 37 9.10 -13.49 -15.33
N ARG A 38 9.74 -14.60 -15.69
CA ARG A 38 9.20 -15.96 -15.53
C ARG A 38 10.08 -16.75 -14.58
N ASP A 39 9.48 -17.67 -13.85
CA ASP A 39 10.20 -18.57 -12.96
C ASP A 39 10.94 -19.68 -13.73
N ALA A 40 11.63 -20.57 -13.01
CA ALA A 40 12.38 -21.69 -13.60
C ALA A 40 11.51 -22.69 -14.40
N ARG A 41 10.18 -22.63 -14.24
CA ARG A 41 9.19 -23.46 -14.96
C ARG A 41 8.53 -22.71 -16.11
N GLY A 42 8.94 -21.46 -16.36
CA GLY A 42 8.34 -20.60 -17.37
C GLY A 42 7.00 -19.98 -16.94
N GLN A 43 6.60 -20.08 -15.67
CA GLN A 43 5.37 -19.48 -15.16
C GLN A 43 5.58 -17.99 -14.91
N ARG A 44 4.51 -17.19 -15.04
CA ARG A 44 4.58 -15.76 -14.76
C ARG A 44 4.85 -15.52 -13.28
N VAL A 45 5.76 -14.60 -12.96
CA VAL A 45 5.98 -14.13 -11.59
C VAL A 45 4.96 -13.02 -11.30
N GLU A 46 4.28 -13.11 -10.18
CA GLU A 46 3.33 -12.11 -9.67
C GLU A 46 3.59 -11.89 -8.18
N ASP A 47 3.23 -10.72 -7.69
CA ASP A 47 3.35 -10.33 -6.28
C ASP A 47 2.21 -9.38 -5.90
N ASP A 48 2.15 -9.00 -4.63
CA ASP A 48 1.32 -7.90 -4.13
C ASP A 48 1.77 -6.55 -4.74
N HIS A 49 0.88 -5.56 -4.72
CA HIS A 49 1.27 -4.20 -5.08
C HIS A 49 1.93 -3.49 -3.90
N PHE A 50 2.96 -2.69 -4.18
CA PHE A 50 3.66 -1.93 -3.15
C PHE A 50 3.68 -0.45 -3.47
N MET A 51 3.64 0.36 -2.41
CA MET A 51 3.95 1.78 -2.45
C MET A 51 5.17 2.05 -1.60
N LEU A 52 6.14 2.76 -2.16
CA LEU A 52 7.35 3.15 -1.45
C LEU A 52 7.41 4.67 -1.42
N TYR A 53 7.54 5.23 -0.22
CA TYR A 53 7.75 6.66 -0.02
C TYR A 53 9.13 6.92 0.55
N PHE A 54 9.87 7.83 -0.08
CA PHE A 54 11.20 8.25 0.37
C PHE A 54 11.15 9.73 0.72
N ASN A 55 11.54 10.09 1.95
CA ASN A 55 11.76 11.48 2.34
C ASN A 55 13.23 11.72 2.67
N ALA A 56 13.95 12.31 1.73
CA ALA A 56 15.29 12.83 1.89
C ALA A 56 15.32 14.30 2.36
N HIS A 57 14.17 14.92 2.66
CA HIS A 57 14.09 16.25 3.27
C HIS A 57 14.54 16.20 4.74
N ASP A 58 14.93 17.37 5.26
CA ASP A 58 15.31 17.55 6.67
C ASP A 58 14.09 17.78 7.58
N ASP A 59 12.88 17.83 7.00
CA ASP A 59 11.62 18.11 7.69
C ASP A 59 10.59 17.01 7.39
N VAL A 60 9.54 16.98 8.20
CA VAL A 60 8.35 16.15 7.96
C VAL A 60 7.61 16.67 6.73
N VAL A 61 7.24 15.78 5.81
CA VAL A 61 6.47 16.10 4.62
C VAL A 61 5.15 15.33 4.67
N GLU A 62 4.05 16.00 4.34
CA GLU A 62 2.76 15.34 4.15
C GLU A 62 2.70 14.73 2.75
N CYS A 63 2.23 13.50 2.66
CA CYS A 63 2.00 12.80 1.40
C CYS A 63 0.58 12.24 1.38
N VAL A 64 -0.03 12.24 0.21
CA VAL A 64 -1.35 11.66 -0.03
C VAL A 64 -1.15 10.29 -0.68
N LEU A 65 -1.81 9.27 -0.13
CA LEU A 65 -1.86 7.95 -0.73
C LEU A 65 -2.58 8.01 -2.08
N PRO A 66 -2.22 7.17 -3.06
CA PRO A 66 -2.93 7.20 -4.35
C PRO A 66 -4.41 6.83 -4.17
N ASN A 67 -5.18 7.12 -5.21
CA ASN A 67 -6.60 6.78 -5.26
C ASN A 67 -6.83 5.25 -5.24
N ALA A 68 -8.10 4.85 -5.15
CA ALA A 68 -8.49 3.45 -5.03
C ALA A 68 -8.24 2.60 -6.29
N GLU A 69 -7.81 3.20 -7.42
CA GLU A 69 -7.44 2.45 -8.63
C GLU A 69 -6.12 1.67 -8.42
N PHE A 70 -5.28 2.11 -7.47
CA PHE A 70 -4.06 1.40 -7.09
C PHE A 70 -4.31 0.33 -6.02
N SER A 71 -5.04 0.68 -4.97
CA SER A 71 -5.56 -0.23 -3.94
C SER A 71 -6.55 0.52 -3.05
N ALA A 72 -7.57 -0.16 -2.52
CA ALA A 72 -8.50 0.43 -1.56
C ALA A 72 -7.87 0.70 -0.19
N GLY A 73 -6.82 -0.05 0.17
CA GLY A 73 -6.13 0.10 1.45
C GLY A 73 -4.67 -0.32 1.37
N TRP A 74 -3.87 0.22 2.29
CA TRP A 74 -2.42 0.12 2.29
C TRP A 74 -1.92 -0.25 3.68
N ARG A 75 -1.35 -1.44 3.83
CA ARG A 75 -0.75 -1.88 5.08
C ARG A 75 0.68 -1.39 5.20
N VAL A 76 1.03 -0.76 6.32
CA VAL A 76 2.43 -0.41 6.62
C VAL A 76 3.22 -1.68 6.93
N VAL A 77 4.24 -1.96 6.12
CA VAL A 77 5.13 -3.12 6.32
C VAL A 77 6.52 -2.69 6.82
N ILE A 78 6.97 -1.49 6.46
CA ILE A 78 8.22 -0.90 6.95
C ILE A 78 7.98 0.60 7.17
N ASP A 79 8.41 1.11 8.33
CA ASP A 79 8.58 2.54 8.59
C ASP A 79 9.90 2.73 9.33
N THR A 80 10.88 3.35 8.69
CA THR A 80 12.21 3.54 9.29
C THR A 80 12.22 4.59 10.40
N SER A 81 11.18 5.43 10.50
CA SER A 81 11.03 6.43 11.56
C SER A 81 10.32 5.90 12.80
N GLY A 82 9.66 4.74 12.69
CA GLY A 82 8.90 4.11 13.77
C GLY A 82 7.70 4.93 14.24
N GLN A 83 7.14 5.80 13.39
CA GLN A 83 5.97 6.62 13.74
C GLN A 83 4.65 5.87 13.52
N HIS A 84 4.63 4.89 12.61
CA HIS A 84 3.47 4.05 12.35
C HIS A 84 3.54 2.75 13.15
N GLU A 85 2.39 2.31 13.68
CA GLU A 85 2.24 0.97 14.20
C GLU A 85 2.45 -0.06 13.09
N SER A 86 3.10 -1.19 13.42
CA SER A 86 3.23 -2.29 12.47
C SER A 86 1.86 -2.82 12.06
N ASP A 87 1.70 -3.12 10.78
CA ASP A 87 0.46 -3.67 10.19
C ASP A 87 -0.77 -2.75 10.22
N VAL A 88 -0.65 -1.46 10.58
CA VAL A 88 -1.75 -0.50 10.42
C VAL A 88 -2.15 -0.39 8.95
N VAL A 89 -3.47 -0.31 8.69
CA VAL A 89 -4.03 -0.12 7.34
C VAL A 89 -4.45 1.32 7.17
N LEU A 90 -3.97 1.96 6.12
CA LEU A 90 -4.28 3.31 5.69
C LEU A 90 -5.22 3.25 4.48
N ASP A 91 -6.20 4.14 4.41
CA ASP A 91 -7.16 4.17 3.32
C ASP A 91 -6.58 4.81 2.05
N ALA A 92 -7.12 4.46 0.88
CA ALA A 92 -6.81 5.18 -0.35
C ALA A 92 -7.09 6.70 -0.21
N ALA A 93 -6.30 7.54 -0.89
CA ALA A 93 -6.38 9.00 -0.79
C ALA A 93 -6.19 9.59 0.63
N GLN A 94 -5.81 8.79 1.63
CA GLN A 94 -5.53 9.28 2.97
C GLN A 94 -4.21 10.08 2.98
N ALA A 95 -4.18 11.17 3.75
CA ALA A 95 -2.93 11.86 4.07
C ALA A 95 -2.11 11.08 5.11
N MET A 96 -0.80 11.03 4.91
CA MET A 96 0.18 10.39 5.77
C MET A 96 1.36 11.35 5.98
N LYS A 97 1.86 11.42 7.21
CA LYS A 97 3.08 12.18 7.51
C LYS A 97 4.30 11.30 7.32
N LEU A 98 5.26 11.79 6.56
CA LEU A 98 6.52 11.14 6.30
C LEU A 98 7.64 11.89 7.01
N SER A 99 8.25 11.25 8.01
CA SER A 99 9.30 11.84 8.83
C SER A 99 10.53 12.28 8.00
N ALA A 100 11.30 13.23 8.54
CA ALA A 100 12.56 13.62 7.92
C ALA A 100 13.50 12.40 7.79
N LYS A 101 14.21 12.29 6.67
CA LYS A 101 15.20 11.24 6.40
C LYS A 101 14.67 9.81 6.60
N SER A 102 13.42 9.55 6.24
CA SER A 102 12.79 8.24 6.41
C SER A 102 12.26 7.63 5.12
N LEU A 103 11.99 6.34 5.20
CA LEU A 103 11.27 5.57 4.19
C LEU A 103 10.07 4.87 4.84
N VAL A 104 8.95 4.86 4.13
CA VAL A 104 7.80 3.99 4.42
C VAL A 104 7.54 3.07 3.23
N VAL A 105 7.33 1.79 3.51
CA VAL A 105 6.88 0.79 2.54
C VAL A 105 5.49 0.33 2.94
N LEU A 106 4.57 0.43 1.99
CA LEU A 106 3.21 -0.03 2.12
C LEU A 106 2.98 -1.18 1.15
N ARG A 107 2.19 -2.15 1.57
CA ARG A 107 1.69 -3.23 0.73
C ARG A 107 0.20 -3.05 0.54
N ALA A 108 -0.32 -3.26 -0.65
CA ALA A 108 -1.74 -3.26 -0.89
C ALA A 108 -2.41 -4.28 0.06
N SER A 109 -3.35 -3.80 0.86
CA SER A 109 -4.23 -4.69 1.60
C SER A 109 -5.20 -5.26 0.58
N THR A 110 -5.11 -6.55 0.31
CA THR A 110 -6.27 -7.24 -0.23
C THR A 110 -7.38 -7.07 0.79
N ALA A 111 -8.52 -6.53 0.36
CA ALA A 111 -9.72 -6.70 1.16
C ALA A 111 -9.91 -8.21 1.25
N GLN A 112 -9.60 -8.83 2.38
CA GLN A 112 -10.31 -10.07 2.69
C GLN A 112 -11.76 -9.61 2.76
N PRO A 113 -12.67 -10.12 1.88
CA PRO A 113 -14.05 -10.16 2.30
C PRO A 113 -13.98 -10.83 3.66
N ILE A 114 -14.42 -10.14 4.70
CA ILE A 114 -14.81 -10.83 5.92
C ILE A 114 -15.96 -11.72 5.43
N GLU A 115 -15.64 -12.92 4.94
CA GLU A 115 -16.57 -14.03 5.00
C GLU A 115 -16.71 -14.23 6.50
N ALA A 116 -17.65 -13.46 7.05
CA ALA A 116 -17.98 -13.50 8.45
C ALA A 116 -18.29 -14.97 8.68
N ASP A 117 -17.40 -15.60 9.42
CA ASP A 117 -17.50 -16.96 9.87
C ASP A 117 -18.70 -16.99 10.84
N HIS A 118 -19.91 -16.89 10.28
CA HIS A 118 -21.19 -16.95 10.96
C HIS A 118 -21.58 -18.41 11.22
N SER A 119 -20.59 -19.31 11.34
CA SER A 119 -20.77 -20.72 11.66
C SER A 119 -20.80 -21.02 13.17
N VAL A 120 -20.93 -20.01 14.02
CA VAL A 120 -21.27 -20.24 15.44
C VAL A 120 -22.79 -20.28 15.66
N ALA A 121 -23.54 -19.41 14.99
CA ALA A 121 -25.00 -19.34 15.15
C ALA A 121 -25.72 -20.61 14.61
N ALA A 122 -25.21 -21.19 13.53
CA ALA A 122 -25.74 -22.43 12.97
C ALA A 122 -25.51 -23.65 13.89
N SER A 123 -24.37 -23.71 14.60
CA SER A 123 -24.10 -24.78 15.57
C SER A 123 -24.96 -24.68 16.83
N VAL A 124 -25.27 -23.47 17.30
CA VAL A 124 -26.10 -23.28 18.50
C VAL A 124 -27.58 -23.56 18.22
N ALA A 125 -28.10 -23.16 17.06
CA ALA A 125 -29.50 -23.43 16.69
C ALA A 125 -29.81 -24.92 16.51
N ALA A 126 -28.83 -25.71 16.03
CA ALA A 126 -28.96 -27.16 15.91
C ALA A 126 -28.99 -27.87 17.27
N GLN A 127 -28.38 -27.31 18.32
CA GLN A 127 -28.37 -27.89 19.67
C GLN A 127 -29.61 -27.53 20.50
N THR A 128 -30.27 -26.40 20.27
CA THR A 128 -31.51 -26.02 20.98
C THR A 128 -32.78 -26.67 20.42
N SER A 129 -32.68 -27.47 19.36
CA SER A 129 -33.83 -28.18 18.75
C SER A 129 -33.99 -29.62 19.27
N ALA A 130 -33.15 -30.03 20.24
CA ALA A 130 -33.08 -31.40 20.74
C ALA A 130 -33.60 -31.58 22.18
N ASP A 131 -34.22 -30.56 22.77
CA ASP A 131 -34.94 -30.65 24.06
C ASP A 131 -36.44 -30.35 23.91
#